data_AF-A0A3A9C7G7-F1
#
_entry.id   AF-A0A3A9C7G7-F1
#
_cell.length_a   1.000
_cell.length_b   1.000
_cell.length_c   1.000
_cell.angle_alpha   90.00
_cell.angle_beta   90.00
_cell.angle_gamma   90.00
#
_symmetry.space_group_name_H-M   'P 1'
#
loop_
_entity.id
_entity.type
_entity.pdbx_description
1 polymer ?
#
loop_
_entity_poly.entity_id
_entity_poly.type
_entity_poly.pdbx_seq_one_letter_code
_entity_poly.pdbx_strand_id
1 'polypeptide(L)'
;MNDESGIDVRLTDFDYLLADPHLQMVKAAIPYMQQPMQRFLSMMIKMQELNRTMSLFSGGEVSAMSFGSAGDRKASPVEMLQAIKPYASPREQELIEMMENLQIMLQAMQTQA
;
A
#
# COMPACT_ATOMS: atom_id res chain seq x y z
N MET A 1 28.45 -15.33 -0.29
CA MET A 1 27.27 -15.06 -1.12
C MET A 1 26.20 -14.52 -0.19
N ASN A 2 25.90 -13.22 -0.26
CA ASN A 2 24.75 -12.67 0.44
C ASN A 2 23.54 -12.94 -0.46
N ASP A 3 22.54 -13.64 0.09
CA ASP A 3 21.23 -13.78 -0.55
C ASP A 3 20.61 -12.38 -0.66
N GLU A 4 20.85 -11.70 -1.79
CA GLU A 4 19.92 -10.72 -2.32
C GLU A 4 18.72 -11.47 -2.90
N SER A 5 17.97 -12.16 -2.03
CA SER A 5 16.55 -12.36 -2.29
C SER A 5 15.90 -11.00 -2.14
N GLY A 6 16.08 -10.18 -3.18
CA GLY A 6 15.30 -8.97 -3.37
C GLY A 6 13.85 -9.41 -3.37
N ILE A 7 13.20 -9.35 -2.21
CA ILE A 7 11.76 -9.44 -2.10
C ILE A 7 11.31 -8.28 -3.00
N ASP A 8 10.73 -8.63 -4.15
CA ASP A 8 10.16 -7.66 -5.07
C ASP A 8 8.91 -7.09 -4.38
N VAL A 9 9.15 -6.16 -3.45
CA VAL A 9 8.13 -5.52 -2.65
C VAL A 9 7.37 -4.62 -3.60
N ARG A 10 6.17 -5.05 -3.96
CA ARG A 10 5.26 -4.27 -4.77
C ARG A 10 4.84 -3.02 -4.01
N LEU A 11 4.94 -1.87 -4.66
CA LEU A 11 4.45 -0.60 -4.12
C LEU A 11 2.93 -0.55 -4.19
N THR A 12 2.31 -0.03 -3.14
CA THR A 12 0.88 0.19 -3.05
C THR A 12 0.50 1.57 -3.60
N ASP A 13 -0.79 1.77 -3.93
CA ASP A 13 -1.31 3.10 -4.30
C ASP A 13 -1.03 4.14 -3.21
N PHE A 14 -1.01 3.72 -1.95
CA PHE A 14 -0.63 4.56 -0.82
C PHE A 14 0.83 5.02 -0.90
N ASP A 15 1.75 4.13 -1.31
CA ASP A 15 3.16 4.49 -1.51
C ASP A 15 3.33 5.48 -2.67
N TYR A 16 2.56 5.32 -3.76
CA TYR A 16 2.58 6.25 -4.89
C TYR A 16 2.05 7.64 -4.51
N LEU A 17 1.02 7.73 -3.67
CA LEU A 17 0.47 9.01 -3.18
C LEU A 17 1.48 9.79 -2.33
N LEU A 18 2.32 9.07 -1.58
CA LEU A 18 3.36 9.66 -0.73
C LEU A 18 4.68 9.90 -1.46
N ALA A 19 4.84 9.35 -2.67
CA ALA A 19 6.07 9.44 -3.43
C ALA A 19 6.35 10.87 -3.91
N ASP A 20 7.61 11.29 -3.78
CA ASP A 20 8.13 12.51 -4.38
C ASP A 20 9.31 12.15 -5.29
N PRO A 21 9.28 12.50 -6.59
CA PRO A 21 10.34 12.14 -7.53
C PRO A 21 11.74 12.57 -7.08
N HIS A 22 11.87 13.76 -6.48
CA HIS A 22 13.15 14.25 -5.97
C HIS A 22 13.61 13.47 -4.74
N LEU A 23 12.69 13.11 -3.84
CA LEU A 23 13.04 12.24 -2.72
C LEU A 23 13.45 10.83 -3.18
N GLN A 24 12.84 10.31 -4.25
CA GLN A 24 13.26 9.04 -4.83
C GLN A 24 14.66 9.12 -5.44
N MET A 25 15.01 10.22 -6.11
CA MET A 25 16.39 10.46 -6.56
C MET A 25 17.38 10.47 -5.39
N VAL A 26 17.04 11.14 -4.28
CA VAL A 26 17.90 11.19 -3.10
C VAL A 26 18.02 9.81 -2.43
N LYS A 27 16.91 9.07 -2.28
CA LYS A 27 16.92 7.69 -1.77
C LYS A 27 17.82 6.77 -2.60
N ALA A 28 17.72 6.85 -3.92
CA ALA A 28 18.56 6.05 -4.84
C ALA A 28 20.06 6.38 -4.70
N ALA A 29 20.40 7.60 -4.26
CA ALA A 29 21.77 8.00 -4.01
C ALA A 29 22.31 7.54 -2.63
N ILE A 30 21.45 7.21 -1.66
CA ILE A 30 21.86 6.85 -0.28
C ILE A 30 22.92 5.73 -0.25
N PRO A 31 22.77 4.60 -0.97
CA PRO A 31 23.74 3.50 -0.90
C PRO A 31 25.18 3.90 -1.25
N TYR A 32 25.36 4.99 -2.01
CA TYR A 32 26.67 5.48 -2.46
C TYR A 32 27.31 6.48 -1.49
N MET A 33 26.65 6.83 -0.39
CA MET A 33 27.14 7.83 0.58
C MET A 33 27.85 7.19 1.78
N GLN A 34 28.57 7.98 2.58
CA GLN A 34 29.16 7.50 3.83
C GLN A 34 28.10 7.25 4.91
N GLN A 35 28.31 6.28 5.78
CA GLN A 35 27.34 5.83 6.80
C GLN A 35 26.70 6.97 7.63
N PRO A 36 27.43 8.01 8.10
CA PRO A 36 26.80 9.11 8.85
C PRO A 36 25.76 9.87 8.02
N MET A 37 26.07 10.14 6.74
CA MET A 37 25.19 10.84 5.81
C MET A 37 24.01 9.96 5.39
N GLN A 38 24.26 8.67 5.16
CA GLN A 38 23.18 7.70 4.89
C GLN A 38 22.14 7.72 6.01
N ARG A 39 22.59 7.59 7.26
CA ARG A 39 21.71 7.60 8.44
C ARG A 39 20.91 8.89 8.53
N PHE A 40 21.59 10.04 8.41
CA PHE A 40 20.95 11.35 8.49
C PHE A 40 19.87 11.54 7.41
N LEU A 41 20.22 11.30 6.14
CA LEU A 41 19.28 11.46 5.02
C LEU A 41 18.13 10.46 5.07
N SER A 42 18.40 9.21 5.47
CA SER A 42 17.36 8.19 5.64
C SER A 42 16.32 8.62 6.66
N MET A 43 16.76 9.12 7.82
CA MET A 43 15.87 9.64 8.86
C MET A 43 15.11 10.88 8.39
N MET A 44 15.79 11.82 7.74
CA MET A 44 15.16 13.05 7.23
C MET A 44 14.06 12.73 6.21
N ILE A 45 14.33 11.83 5.26
CA ILE A 45 13.36 11.41 4.25
C ILE A 45 12.15 10.75 4.91
N LYS A 46 12.36 9.86 5.89
CA LYS A 46 11.26 9.22 6.63
C LYS A 46 10.39 10.22 7.37
N MET A 47 10.99 11.25 7.96
CA MET A 47 10.24 12.34 8.60
C MET A 47 9.41 13.14 7.58
N GLN A 48 9.94 13.38 6.37
CA GLN A 48 9.19 14.05 5.31
C GLN A 48 8.03 13.20 4.78
N GLU A 49 8.23 11.90 4.59
CA GLU A 49 7.15 10.97 4.21
C GLU A 49 6.05 10.97 5.28
N LEU A 50 6.43 10.89 6.56
CA LEU A 50 5.48 10.95 7.67
C LEU A 50 4.67 12.25 7.67
N ASN A 51 5.33 13.40 7.44
CA ASN A 51 4.65 14.68 7.34
C ASN A 51 3.67 14.72 6.15
N ARG A 52 4.03 14.13 5.00
CA ARG A 52 3.11 14.00 3.86
C ARG A 52 1.91 13.14 4.22
N THR A 53 2.13 12.00 4.89
CA THR A 53 1.05 11.16 5.40
C THR A 53 0.11 11.93 6.31
N MET A 54 0.63 12.70 7.27
CA MET A 54 -0.21 13.52 8.14
C MET A 54 -0.97 14.60 7.35
N SER A 55 -0.32 15.22 6.36
CA SER A 55 -0.95 16.26 5.53
C SER A 55 -2.11 15.73 4.70
N LEU A 56 -2.02 14.49 4.19
CA LEU A 56 -3.09 13.82 3.42
C LEU A 56 -4.42 13.77 4.19
N PHE A 57 -4.37 13.62 5.52
CA PHE A 57 -5.56 13.53 6.37
C PHE A 57 -5.96 14.86 7.02
N SER A 58 -5.12 15.90 6.92
CA SER A 58 -5.38 17.21 7.54
C SER A 58 -6.36 18.10 6.76
N GLY A 59 -6.66 17.77 5.48
CA GLY A 59 -7.49 18.58 4.58
C GLY A 59 -9.02 18.35 4.67
N GLY A 60 -9.52 17.66 5.70
CA GLY A 60 -10.93 17.26 5.81
C GLY A 60 -11.22 15.89 5.17
N GLU A 61 -12.38 15.30 5.49
CA GLU A 61 -12.74 13.87 5.34
C GLU A 61 -12.71 13.27 3.90
N VAL A 62 -12.20 13.95 2.86
CA VAL A 62 -12.53 13.61 1.45
C VAL A 62 -11.34 13.46 0.48
N SER A 63 -10.05 13.53 0.86
CA SER A 63 -9.00 13.69 -0.19
C SER A 63 -7.76 12.79 -0.24
N ALA A 64 -7.72 11.62 0.40
CA ALA A 64 -6.56 10.74 0.18
C ALA A 64 -6.86 9.28 -0.17
N MET A 65 -8.02 8.74 0.20
CA MET A 65 -8.36 7.33 -0.07
C MET A 65 -9.75 7.17 -0.69
N SER A 66 -10.13 8.05 -1.62
CA SER A 66 -11.16 7.72 -2.62
C SER A 66 -10.56 6.75 -3.65
N PHE A 67 -10.20 5.55 -3.20
CA PHE A 67 -9.98 4.43 -4.10
C PHE A 67 -11.38 3.99 -4.56
N GLY A 68 -11.81 4.58 -5.66
CA GLY A 68 -13.13 4.38 -6.24
C GLY A 68 -13.85 5.71 -6.39
N SER A 69 -13.96 6.16 -7.64
CA SER A 69 -14.87 7.22 -8.07
C SER A 69 -16.25 7.09 -7.42
N ALA A 70 -16.81 8.24 -7.04
CA ALA A 70 -18.18 8.51 -6.60
C ALA A 70 -18.56 8.04 -5.18
N GLY A 71 -18.76 9.04 -4.31
CA GLY A 71 -19.66 9.12 -3.15
C GLY A 71 -19.96 7.86 -2.34
N ASP A 72 -19.65 7.89 -1.04
CA ASP A 72 -20.23 7.07 0.04
C ASP A 72 -20.32 5.55 -0.13
N ARG A 73 -19.81 4.96 -1.21
CA ARG A 73 -19.81 3.51 -1.39
C ARG A 73 -18.71 2.88 -0.53
N LYS A 74 -19.13 2.21 0.54
CA LYS A 74 -18.24 1.32 1.29
C LYS A 74 -17.74 0.22 0.36
N ALA A 75 -16.42 0.10 0.21
CA ALA A 75 -15.81 -0.98 -0.56
C ALA A 75 -16.30 -2.34 -0.04
N SER A 76 -16.66 -3.24 -0.96
CA SER A 76 -17.07 -4.60 -0.62
C SER A 76 -15.89 -5.37 -0.01
N PRO A 77 -16.11 -6.28 0.95
CA PRO A 77 -15.06 -7.16 1.46
C PRO A 77 -14.33 -7.92 0.35
N VAL A 78 -15.02 -8.27 -0.75
CA VAL A 78 -14.41 -8.94 -1.91
C VAL A 78 -13.45 -8.01 -2.66
N GLU A 79 -13.82 -6.74 -2.84
CA GLU A 79 -12.94 -5.75 -3.49
C GLU A 79 -11.68 -5.50 -2.66
N MET A 80 -11.79 -5.47 -1.34
CA MET A 80 -10.65 -5.40 -0.43
C MET A 80 -9.74 -6.63 -0.55
N LEU A 81 -10.31 -7.84 -0.54
CA LEU A 81 -9.56 -9.09 -0.68
C LEU A 81 -8.77 -9.12 -2.01
N GLN A 82 -9.41 -8.71 -3.10
CA GLN A 82 -8.78 -8.57 -4.41
C GLN A 82 -7.64 -7.53 -4.41
N ALA A 83 -7.79 -6.43 -3.67
CA ALA A 83 -6.77 -5.39 -3.57
C ALA A 83 -5.53 -5.85 -2.78
N ILE A 84 -5.69 -6.69 -1.74
CA ILE A 84 -4.55 -7.19 -0.93
C ILE A 84 -3.88 -8.43 -1.54
N LYS A 85 -4.61 -9.22 -2.35
CA LYS A 85 -4.13 -10.46 -2.97
C LYS A 85 -2.77 -10.35 -3.67
N PRO A 86 -2.45 -9.27 -4.43
CA PRO A 86 -1.16 -9.14 -5.11
C PRO A 86 0.06 -9.02 -4.19
N TYR A 87 -0.14 -8.74 -2.90
CA TYR A 87 0.90 -8.56 -1.88
C TYR A 87 1.07 -9.79 -0.98
N ALA A 88 0.19 -10.78 -1.14
CA ALA A 88 0.15 -11.99 -0.35
C ALA A 88 1.13 -13.06 -0.89
N SER A 89 1.67 -13.89 0.01
CA SER A 89 2.42 -15.10 -0.36
C SER A 89 1.53 -16.13 -1.07
N PRO A 90 2.09 -17.14 -1.78
CA PRO A 90 1.27 -18.14 -2.47
C PRO A 90 0.23 -18.82 -1.58
N ARG A 91 0.61 -19.17 -0.34
CA ARG A 91 -0.30 -19.76 0.64
C ARG A 91 -1.41 -18.79 1.06
N GLU A 92 -1.08 -17.51 1.24
CA GLU A 92 -2.07 -16.49 1.61
C GLU A 92 -3.01 -16.17 0.44
N GLN A 93 -2.53 -16.23 -0.81
CA GLN A 93 -3.38 -16.06 -2.00
C GLN A 93 -4.47 -17.15 -2.07
N GLU A 94 -4.13 -18.42 -1.80
CA GLU A 94 -5.10 -19.51 -1.74
C GLU A 94 -6.15 -19.28 -0.64
N LEU A 95 -5.72 -18.80 0.53
CA LEU A 95 -6.65 -18.46 1.62
C LEU A 95 -7.57 -17.30 1.24
N ILE A 96 -7.03 -16.28 0.58
CA ILE A 96 -7.82 -15.14 0.09
C ILE A 96 -8.85 -15.61 -0.93
N GLU A 97 -8.49 -16.47 -1.88
CA GLU A 97 -9.42 -17.04 -2.87
C GLU A 97 -10.56 -17.82 -2.20
N MET A 98 -10.24 -18.60 -1.17
CA MET A 98 -11.26 -19.30 -0.39
C MET A 98 -12.24 -18.32 0.28
N MET A 99 -11.73 -17.22 0.87
CA MET A 99 -12.54 -16.20 1.51
C MET A 99 -13.40 -15.41 0.50
N GLU A 100 -12.85 -15.09 -0.68
CA GLU A 100 -13.59 -14.47 -1.78
C GLU A 100 -14.77 -15.34 -2.21
N ASN A 101 -14.53 -16.64 -2.45
CA ASN A 101 -15.55 -17.60 -2.85
C ASN A 101 -16.65 -17.76 -1.79
N LEU A 102 -16.28 -17.81 -0.50
CA LEU A 102 -17.24 -17.86 0.61
C LEU A 102 -18.10 -16.60 0.66
N GLN A 103 -17.51 -15.42 0.49
CA GLN A 103 -18.22 -14.16 0.54
C GLN A 103 -19.22 -14.00 -0.61
N ILE A 104 -18.83 -14.45 -1.83
CA ILE A 104 -19.71 -14.49 -3.00
C ILE A 104 -20.90 -15.44 -2.75
N MET A 105 -20.64 -16.62 -2.18
CA MET A 105 -21.69 -17.58 -1.85
C MET A 105 -22.69 -17.03 -0.82
N LEU A 106 -22.20 -16.39 0.24
CA LEU A 106 -23.05 -15.77 1.27
C LEU A 106 -23.95 -14.67 0.69
N GLN A 107 -23.41 -13.85 -0.22
CA GLN A 107 -24.19 -12.82 -0.92
C GLN A 107 -25.26 -13.44 -1.84
N ALA A 108 -24.91 -14.51 -2.57
CA ALA A 108 -25.85 -15.21 -3.43
C ALA A 108 -27.02 -15.82 -2.64
N MET A 109 -26.77 -16.33 -1.42
CA MET A 109 -27.83 -16.84 -0.53
C MET A 109 -28.72 -15.72 0.04
N GLN A 110 -28.15 -14.55 0.36
CA GLN A 110 -28.90 -13.41 0.87
C GLN A 110 -29.77 -12.71 -0.19
N THR A 111 -29.40 -12.83 -1.46
CA THR A 111 -30.17 -12.22 -2.58
C THR A 111 -31.38 -13.08 -2.99
N GLN A 112 -31.45 -14.33 -2.52
CA GLN A 112 -32.54 -15.27 -2.81
C GLN A 112 -33.59 -15.38 -1.67
N ALA A 113 -33.47 -14.57 -0.62
CA ALA A 113 -34.42 -14.46 0.50
C ALA A 113 -35.12 -13.11 0.49
#